data_AF-A0A3C0IA38-F1
#
_entry.id   AF-A0A3C0IA38-F1
#
_cell.length_a   1.000
_cell.length_b   1.000
_cell.length_c   1.000
_cell.angle_alpha   90.00
_cell.angle_beta   90.00
_cell.angle_gamma   90.00
#
_symmetry.space_group_name_H-M   'P 1'
#
loop_
_entity.id
_entity.type
_entity.pdbx_description
1 polymer ?
#
loop_
_entity_poly.entity_id
_entity_poly.type
_entity_poly.pdbx_seq_one_letter_code
_entity_poly.pdbx_strand_id
1 'polypeptide(L)'
;MGRLHFTKTIWGVIIAYGWLLYPLYAQEDQKTAADDPKEKATKDTLLPQHTQKPNHYFLALEKGGAVKRIRYYELDDIYYKLKNDRTKHNAVITNIGESFFITYGSLIQFDQVSSVTRYRSGWFMNQGAKLFPIAGAMYILMNMFNPQGGQSEGLNLSTSTWIVSSSLVATGLFLRSLRKRTYQLNNRRFLKAIPRF
;
A
#
# COMPACT_ATOMS: atom_id res chain seq x y z
N MET A 1 -9.25 38.81 -35.44
CA MET A 1 -8.91 39.07 -34.02
C MET A 1 -10.04 38.51 -33.16
N GLY A 2 -9.81 37.41 -32.45
CA GLY A 2 -10.83 36.82 -31.56
C GLY A 2 -10.14 36.15 -30.37
N ARG A 3 -10.23 36.78 -29.19
CA ARG A 3 -9.77 36.22 -27.92
C ARG A 3 -10.95 35.49 -27.25
N LEU A 4 -10.88 34.16 -27.19
CA LEU A 4 -11.79 33.36 -26.37
C LEU A 4 -11.22 33.27 -24.95
N HIS A 5 -11.88 33.94 -24.01
CA HIS A 5 -11.73 33.75 -22.58
C HIS A 5 -12.50 32.50 -22.15
N PHE A 6 -11.79 31.42 -21.81
CA PHE A 6 -12.35 30.28 -21.10
C PHE A 6 -11.62 30.14 -19.76
N THR A 7 -12.12 30.84 -18.75
CA THR A 7 -11.62 30.74 -17.38
C THR A 7 -12.78 30.42 -16.43
N LYS A 8 -12.59 29.34 -15.67
CA LYS A 8 -13.13 29.09 -14.32
C LYS A 8 -14.62 28.73 -14.21
N THR A 9 -14.94 27.43 -14.26
CA THR A 9 -16.22 26.93 -13.70
C THR A 9 -16.26 25.43 -13.39
N ILE A 10 -15.23 24.79 -12.82
CA ILE A 10 -15.38 23.41 -12.31
C ILE A 10 -14.52 23.15 -11.05
N TRP A 11 -14.81 23.84 -9.94
CA TRP A 11 -14.18 23.55 -8.64
C TRP A 11 -15.13 23.59 -7.42
N GLY A 12 -16.46 23.53 -7.63
CA GLY A 12 -17.43 23.80 -6.56
C GLY A 12 -18.55 22.76 -6.37
N VAL A 13 -18.25 21.46 -6.24
CA VAL A 13 -19.29 20.44 -5.93
C VAL A 13 -18.87 19.38 -4.89
N ILE A 14 -17.77 19.54 -4.14
CA ILE A 14 -17.37 18.52 -3.13
C ILE A 14 -17.13 19.15 -1.75
N ILE A 15 -18.08 19.96 -1.25
CA ILE A 15 -18.12 20.35 0.17
C ILE A 15 -19.58 20.55 0.60
N ALA A 16 -20.34 19.46 0.72
CA ALA A 16 -21.59 19.39 1.49
C ALA A 16 -21.97 17.91 1.59
N TYR A 17 -22.63 17.47 2.67
CA TYR A 17 -23.09 16.09 2.91
C TYR A 17 -22.11 15.10 3.58
N GLY A 18 -21.36 15.55 4.59
CA GLY A 18 -20.56 14.66 5.44
C GLY A 18 -20.84 14.76 6.95
N TRP A 19 -21.98 15.30 7.37
CA TRP A 19 -22.22 15.65 8.79
C TRP A 19 -23.55 15.18 9.39
N LEU A 20 -24.26 14.24 8.77
CA LEU A 20 -25.49 13.69 9.31
C LEU A 20 -25.45 12.18 9.25
N LEU A 21 -24.86 11.53 10.27
CA LEU A 21 -25.20 10.19 10.78
C LEU A 21 -24.13 9.72 11.79
N TYR A 22 -24.20 10.24 13.02
CA TYR A 22 -23.71 9.52 14.19
C TYR A 22 -24.94 9.10 15.01
N PRO A 23 -25.31 7.81 15.03
CA PRO A 23 -26.28 7.34 16.00
C PRO A 23 -25.63 7.34 17.40
N LEU A 24 -26.31 8.01 18.32
CA LEU A 24 -26.24 7.80 19.77
C LEU A 24 -26.17 6.29 20.05
N TYR A 25 -25.03 5.82 20.54
CA TYR A 25 -25.01 4.61 21.36
C TYR A 25 -25.15 5.04 22.81
N ALA A 26 -26.39 4.95 23.27
CA ALA A 26 -26.71 4.83 24.68
C ALA A 26 -26.10 3.52 25.19
N GLN A 27 -25.41 3.59 26.32
CA GLN A 27 -25.11 2.40 27.12
C GLN A 27 -25.64 2.69 28.52
N GLU A 28 -26.81 2.12 28.77
CA GLU A 28 -27.50 2.12 30.06
C GLU A 28 -26.72 1.34 31.11
N ASP A 29 -26.83 1.85 32.32
CA ASP A 29 -26.39 1.29 33.59
C ASP A 29 -26.89 -0.15 33.83
N GLN A 30 -25.99 -1.01 34.32
CA GLN A 30 -26.38 -2.09 35.24
C GLN A 30 -25.42 -2.16 36.44
N LYS A 31 -25.87 -1.49 37.50
CA LYS A 31 -25.91 -1.87 38.92
C LYS A 31 -25.09 -3.10 39.37
N THR A 32 -24.14 -2.80 40.23
CA THR A 32 -24.00 -3.29 41.61
C THR A 32 -24.62 -4.65 41.98
N ALA A 33 -23.76 -5.62 42.29
CA ALA A 33 -24.00 -6.60 43.33
C ALA A 33 -22.72 -6.77 44.15
N ALA A 34 -22.86 -6.48 45.45
CA ALA A 34 -21.87 -6.68 46.49
C ALA A 34 -21.95 -8.12 47.05
N ASP A 35 -21.02 -8.40 47.97
CA ASP A 35 -20.84 -9.60 48.82
C ASP A 35 -20.10 -10.79 48.17
N ASP A 36 -18.86 -11.08 48.59
CA ASP A 36 -18.53 -11.75 49.86
C ASP A 36 -16.98 -11.99 49.99
N PRO A 37 -16.29 -11.68 51.11
CA PRO A 37 -14.84 -11.83 51.22
C PRO A 37 -14.46 -13.01 52.14
N LYS A 38 -14.29 -14.21 51.58
CA LYS A 38 -13.55 -15.31 52.24
C LYS A 38 -12.87 -16.22 51.22
N GLU A 39 -11.66 -15.87 50.80
CA GLU A 39 -10.76 -16.86 50.22
C GLU A 39 -9.36 -16.79 50.80
N LYS A 40 -8.91 -17.96 51.22
CA LYS A 40 -7.82 -18.22 52.14
C LYS A 40 -6.48 -17.90 51.49
N ALA A 41 -5.63 -17.21 52.24
CA ALA A 41 -4.23 -17.03 51.94
C ALA A 41 -3.53 -18.39 51.78
N THR A 42 -3.33 -18.80 50.53
CA THR A 42 -2.42 -19.89 50.17
C THR A 42 -1.06 -19.27 49.92
N LYS A 43 -0.15 -19.54 50.87
CA LYS A 43 1.26 -19.16 50.80
C LYS A 43 1.97 -19.85 49.63
N ASP A 44 2.73 -19.04 48.92
CA ASP A 44 4.07 -19.33 48.40
C ASP A 44 4.26 -20.62 47.59
N THR A 45 4.07 -20.49 46.28
CA THR A 45 5.05 -21.03 45.33
C THR A 45 5.21 -20.00 44.22
N LEU A 46 5.98 -18.95 44.51
CA LEU A 46 6.46 -18.00 43.51
C LEU A 46 7.45 -18.75 42.62
N LEU A 47 6.94 -19.35 41.55
CA LEU A 47 7.77 -19.80 40.43
C LEU A 47 8.63 -18.62 39.98
N PRO A 48 9.93 -18.83 39.70
CA PRO A 48 10.78 -17.76 39.21
C PRO A 48 10.12 -17.20 37.95
N GLN A 49 9.63 -15.95 38.05
CA GLN A 49 9.20 -15.19 36.89
C GLN A 49 10.45 -15.01 36.04
N HIS A 50 10.62 -15.90 35.06
CA HIS A 50 11.65 -15.76 34.06
C HIS A 50 11.28 -14.49 33.30
N THR A 51 11.89 -13.38 33.69
CA THR A 51 11.74 -12.08 33.05
C THR A 51 12.36 -12.21 31.67
N GLN A 52 11.63 -12.85 30.75
CA GLN A 52 12.00 -12.93 29.35
C GLN A 52 11.97 -11.51 28.85
N LYS A 53 13.16 -10.93 28.69
CA LYS A 53 13.33 -9.65 28.00
C LYS A 53 12.53 -9.75 26.69
N PRO A 54 11.61 -8.82 26.41
CA PRO A 54 10.79 -8.91 25.21
C PRO A 54 11.74 -8.89 24.00
N ASN A 55 11.90 -10.05 23.36
CA ASN A 55 12.64 -10.14 22.12
C ASN A 55 11.80 -9.42 21.07
N HIS A 56 12.22 -8.22 20.68
CA HIS A 56 11.59 -7.51 19.59
C HIS A 56 11.95 -8.22 18.29
N TYR A 57 10.95 -8.59 17.50
CA TYR A 57 11.15 -9.19 16.18
C TYR A 57 10.86 -8.16 15.08
N PHE A 58 11.49 -8.35 13.93
CA PHE A 58 11.00 -7.73 12.69
C PHE A 58 10.63 -8.82 11.69
N LEU A 59 9.63 -8.52 10.86
CA LEU A 59 9.10 -9.44 9.88
C LEU A 59 9.88 -9.26 8.58
N ALA A 60 10.59 -10.31 8.16
CA ALA A 60 11.33 -10.32 6.92
C ALA A 60 10.58 -11.15 5.87
N LEU A 61 10.31 -10.54 4.72
CA LEU A 61 9.96 -11.26 3.52
C LEU A 61 11.26 -11.71 2.83
N GLU A 62 11.54 -12.99 2.99
CA GLU A 62 12.62 -13.65 2.29
C GLU A 62 12.24 -13.84 0.83
N LYS A 63 13.15 -13.49 -0.07
CA LYS A 63 13.00 -13.73 -1.49
C LYS A 63 14.23 -14.42 -2.00
N GLY A 64 14.05 -15.51 -2.73
CA GLY A 64 15.16 -16.17 -3.40
C GLY A 64 15.93 -15.22 -4.32
N GLY A 65 17.25 -15.42 -4.40
CA GLY A 65 18.19 -14.68 -5.24
C GLY A 65 18.88 -13.49 -4.56
N ALA A 66 19.61 -12.69 -5.34
CA ALA A 66 20.45 -11.57 -4.87
C ALA A 66 19.68 -10.32 -4.40
N VAL A 67 18.36 -10.40 -4.24
CA VAL A 67 17.54 -9.21 -4.05
C VAL A 67 17.42 -8.90 -2.54
N LYS A 68 17.57 -7.63 -2.14
CA LYS A 68 17.49 -7.16 -0.74
C LYS A 68 16.19 -7.53 -0.02
N ARG A 69 16.25 -8.32 1.06
CA ARG A 69 15.10 -8.70 1.92
C ARG A 69 14.22 -7.49 2.26
N ILE A 70 12.91 -7.67 2.23
CA ILE A 70 11.96 -6.62 2.64
C ILE A 70 11.70 -6.82 4.12
N ARG A 71 11.83 -5.77 4.92
CA ARG A 71 11.63 -5.79 6.37
C ARG A 71 10.40 -4.95 6.68
N TYR A 72 9.60 -5.44 7.62
CA TYR A 72 8.48 -4.74 8.23
C TYR A 72 8.72 -4.74 9.74
N TYR A 73 8.46 -3.60 10.36
CA TYR A 73 8.56 -3.40 11.79
C TYR A 73 7.17 -3.30 12.42
N GLU A 74 7.12 -3.28 13.74
CA GLU A 74 5.93 -2.87 14.46
C GLU A 74 5.55 -1.44 14.03
N LEU A 75 4.25 -1.19 13.92
CA LEU A 75 3.60 0.02 13.40
C LEU A 75 3.73 0.26 11.89
N ASP A 76 4.39 -0.62 11.13
CA ASP A 76 4.39 -0.53 9.67
C ASP A 76 3.06 -1.02 9.07
N ASP A 77 2.65 -0.41 7.96
CA ASP A 77 1.57 -0.90 7.12
C ASP A 77 2.00 -2.16 6.35
N ILE A 78 1.18 -3.22 6.44
CA ILE A 78 1.32 -4.43 5.65
C ILE A 78 0.08 -4.69 4.80
N TYR A 79 0.32 -4.89 3.51
CA TYR A 79 -0.72 -5.33 2.58
C TYR A 79 -0.53 -6.80 2.28
N TYR A 80 -1.49 -7.62 2.66
CA TYR A 80 -1.39 -9.07 2.52
C TYR A 80 -2.69 -9.67 1.99
N LYS A 81 -2.61 -10.91 1.55
CA LYS A 81 -3.75 -11.73 1.16
C LYS A 81 -3.61 -13.08 1.87
N LEU A 82 -4.69 -13.60 2.41
CA LEU A 82 -4.72 -14.93 3.02
C LEU A 82 -4.93 -16.02 1.95
N LYS A 83 -4.58 -17.27 2.22
CA LYS A 83 -4.75 -18.39 1.27
C LYS A 83 -6.21 -18.67 0.92
N ASN A 84 -7.09 -18.60 1.91
CA ASN A 84 -8.52 -18.90 1.75
C ASN A 84 -9.38 -17.65 1.53
N ASP A 85 -8.74 -16.50 1.28
CA ASP A 85 -9.45 -15.24 1.07
C ASP A 85 -9.23 -14.76 -0.38
N ARG A 86 -10.26 -14.13 -0.95
CA ARG A 86 -10.19 -13.49 -2.25
C ARG A 86 -9.72 -12.04 -2.15
N THR A 87 -9.99 -11.40 -1.02
CA THR A 87 -9.76 -9.98 -0.76
C THR A 87 -8.32 -9.71 -0.31
N LYS A 88 -7.86 -8.47 -0.47
CA LYS A 88 -6.56 -8.01 0.03
C LYS A 88 -6.81 -7.15 1.26
N HIS A 89 -6.05 -7.43 2.30
CA HIS A 89 -6.09 -6.69 3.56
C HIS A 89 -5.00 -5.64 3.59
N ASN A 90 -5.32 -4.51 4.20
CA ASN A 90 -4.37 -3.48 4.60
C ASN A 90 -4.50 -3.31 6.11
N ALA A 91 -3.43 -3.53 6.85
CA ALA A 91 -3.45 -3.39 8.28
C ALA A 91 -2.08 -2.93 8.81
N VAL A 92 -2.11 -2.30 9.97
CA VAL A 92 -0.90 -1.92 10.71
C VAL A 92 -0.47 -3.10 11.57
N ILE A 93 0.82 -3.44 11.52
CA ILE A 93 1.39 -4.48 12.37
C ILE A 93 1.50 -3.93 13.80
N THR A 94 0.85 -4.56 14.77
CA THR A 94 0.94 -4.13 16.17
C THR A 94 2.02 -4.90 16.92
N ASN A 95 2.24 -6.18 16.60
CA ASN A 95 3.25 -7.02 17.22
C ASN A 95 3.72 -8.11 16.24
N ILE A 96 4.95 -8.60 16.42
CA ILE A 96 5.54 -9.66 15.59
C ILE A 96 6.07 -10.76 16.51
N GLY A 97 5.53 -11.97 16.35
CA GLY A 97 6.01 -13.19 17.01
C GLY A 97 6.86 -14.05 16.07
N GLU A 98 7.29 -15.22 16.55
CA GLU A 98 8.20 -16.11 15.81
C GLU A 98 7.60 -16.66 14.50
N SER A 99 6.30 -17.00 14.52
CA SER A 99 5.57 -17.63 13.39
C SER A 99 4.29 -16.87 12.99
N PHE A 100 4.05 -15.73 13.61
CA PHE A 100 2.84 -14.93 13.41
C PHE A 100 3.13 -13.44 13.52
N PHE A 101 2.19 -12.63 13.04
CA PHE A 101 2.13 -11.21 13.35
C PHE A 101 0.70 -10.85 13.77
N ILE A 102 0.58 -9.81 14.59
CA ILE A 102 -0.69 -9.32 15.10
C ILE A 102 -0.99 -7.98 14.42
N THR A 103 -2.26 -7.78 14.11
CA THR A 103 -2.83 -6.50 13.66
C THR A 103 -3.95 -6.09 14.63
N TYR A 104 -4.52 -4.90 14.49
CA TYR A 104 -5.52 -4.34 15.43
C TYR A 104 -6.78 -5.18 15.70
N GLY A 105 -7.00 -6.30 15.00
CA GLY A 105 -8.16 -7.18 15.27
C GLY A 105 -7.92 -8.66 15.02
N SER A 106 -6.68 -9.08 14.68
CA SER A 106 -6.42 -10.48 14.36
C SER A 106 -4.95 -10.86 14.49
N LEU A 107 -4.74 -12.10 14.95
CA LEU A 107 -3.47 -12.82 14.88
C LEU A 107 -3.43 -13.58 13.55
N ILE A 108 -2.35 -13.39 12.79
CA ILE A 108 -2.18 -13.96 11.46
C ILE A 108 -0.93 -14.80 11.44
N GLN A 109 -1.08 -16.10 11.19
CA GLN A 109 0.05 -17.01 11.04
C GLN A 109 0.70 -16.83 9.66
N PHE A 110 2.03 -16.95 9.57
CA PHE A 110 2.76 -16.74 8.32
C PHE A 110 2.36 -17.72 7.21
N ASP A 111 2.00 -18.94 7.59
CA ASP A 111 1.57 -20.00 6.68
C ASP A 111 0.18 -19.74 6.08
N GLN A 112 -0.67 -18.95 6.74
CA GLN A 112 -1.99 -18.55 6.24
C GLN A 112 -1.90 -17.45 5.18
N VAL A 113 -0.78 -16.72 5.12
CA VAL A 113 -0.58 -15.66 4.12
C VAL A 113 -0.25 -16.29 2.76
N SER A 114 -0.99 -15.90 1.72
CA SER A 114 -0.72 -16.30 0.33
C SER A 114 0.18 -15.32 -0.41
N SER A 115 0.03 -14.02 -0.17
CA SER A 115 0.87 -13.02 -0.81
C SER A 115 1.03 -11.78 0.03
N VAL A 116 2.17 -11.13 -0.12
CA VAL A 116 2.46 -9.82 0.48
C VAL A 116 2.70 -8.83 -0.64
N THR A 117 2.08 -7.67 -0.53
CA THR A 117 2.19 -6.62 -1.53
C THR A 117 2.97 -5.44 -0.98
N ARG A 118 4.04 -5.07 -1.67
CA ARG A 118 4.80 -3.87 -1.37
C ARG A 118 4.35 -2.74 -2.26
N TYR A 119 3.75 -1.73 -1.65
CA TYR A 119 3.51 -0.44 -2.29
C TYR A 119 4.78 0.39 -2.13
N ARG A 120 5.44 0.70 -3.25
CA ARG A 120 6.57 1.64 -3.29
C ARG A 120 6.19 2.98 -3.91
N SER A 121 4.99 3.08 -4.48
CA SER A 121 4.68 4.09 -5.48
C SER A 121 3.48 4.93 -5.05
N GLY A 122 3.69 6.24 -4.89
CA GLY A 122 2.62 7.22 -4.66
C GLY A 122 1.68 7.38 -5.86
N TRP A 123 0.64 8.20 -5.70
CA TRP A 123 -0.37 8.47 -6.74
C TRP A 123 0.26 8.86 -8.08
N PHE A 124 1.26 9.75 -8.06
CA PHE A 124 1.98 10.21 -9.25
C PHE A 124 2.62 9.07 -10.05
N MET A 125 3.28 8.13 -9.39
CA MET A 125 3.93 7.00 -10.09
C MET A 125 2.90 6.06 -10.74
N ASN A 126 1.76 5.83 -10.09
CA ASN A 126 0.69 5.00 -10.64
C ASN A 126 0.04 5.65 -11.87
N GLN A 127 -0.23 6.96 -11.81
CA GLN A 127 -0.84 7.70 -12.92
C GLN A 127 0.17 7.96 -14.04
N GLY A 128 1.36 8.45 -13.73
CA GLY A 128 2.42 8.74 -14.71
C GLY A 128 2.84 7.51 -15.52
N ALA A 129 2.89 6.32 -14.88
CA ALA A 129 3.17 5.06 -15.58
C ALA A 129 2.14 4.71 -16.68
N LYS A 130 0.90 5.23 -16.57
CA LYS A 130 -0.15 5.05 -17.58
C LYS A 130 -0.23 6.23 -18.54
N LEU A 131 -0.18 7.46 -18.02
CA LEU A 131 -0.42 8.67 -18.78
C LEU A 131 0.75 9.05 -19.68
N PHE A 132 2.00 8.89 -19.25
CA PHE A 132 3.13 9.31 -20.08
C PHE A 132 3.26 8.55 -21.40
N PRO A 133 3.10 7.21 -21.46
CA PRO A 133 3.13 6.52 -22.74
C PRO A 133 1.99 6.95 -23.67
N ILE A 134 0.79 7.18 -23.11
CA ILE A 134 -0.36 7.69 -23.85
C ILE A 134 -0.07 9.10 -24.39
N ALA A 135 0.45 9.99 -23.54
CA ALA A 135 0.81 11.36 -23.93
C ALA A 135 1.87 11.38 -25.03
N GLY A 136 2.90 10.54 -24.95
CA GLY A 136 3.90 10.40 -26.01
C GLY A 136 3.31 9.93 -27.33
N ALA A 137 2.47 8.89 -27.31
CA ALA A 137 1.77 8.41 -28.50
C ALA A 137 0.85 9.47 -29.11
N MET A 138 0.04 10.14 -28.27
CA MET A 138 -0.84 11.23 -28.70
C MET A 138 -0.06 12.42 -29.26
N TYR A 139 1.12 12.72 -28.71
CA TYR A 139 1.96 13.82 -29.19
C TYR A 139 2.52 13.56 -30.60
N ILE A 140 2.89 12.32 -30.91
CA ILE A 140 3.27 11.91 -32.29
C ILE A 140 2.08 12.09 -33.22
N LEU A 141 0.91 11.55 -32.85
CA LEU A 141 -0.30 11.63 -33.67
C LEU A 141 -0.70 13.09 -33.94
N MET A 142 -0.67 13.94 -32.92
CA MET A 142 -1.01 15.35 -33.06
C MET A 142 -0.09 16.06 -34.06
N ASN A 143 1.19 15.72 -34.10
CA ASN A 143 2.10 16.31 -35.09
C ASN A 143 1.91 15.73 -36.50
N MET A 144 1.55 14.45 -36.63
CA MET A 144 1.21 13.85 -37.93
C MET A 144 -0.03 14.50 -38.57
N PHE A 145 -0.99 14.95 -37.76
CA PHE A 145 -2.23 15.58 -38.23
C PHE A 145 -2.18 17.12 -38.25
N ASN A 146 -1.05 17.75 -37.89
CA ASN A 146 -0.94 19.20 -37.94
C ASN A 146 -0.35 19.65 -39.30
N PRO A 147 -1.15 20.20 -40.22
CA PRO A 147 -0.71 20.55 -41.58
C PRO A 147 0.19 21.81 -41.64
N GLN A 148 0.62 22.36 -40.50
CA GLN A 148 1.42 23.59 -40.46
C GLN A 148 2.85 23.45 -41.05
N GLY A 149 3.32 22.23 -41.33
CA GLY A 149 4.56 21.99 -42.09
C GLY A 149 4.29 21.95 -43.60
N GLY A 150 3.95 23.09 -44.19
CA GLY A 150 3.68 23.19 -45.63
C GLY A 150 4.81 22.66 -46.51
N GLN A 151 4.42 22.05 -47.63
CA GLN A 151 5.19 21.78 -48.86
C GLN A 151 5.99 20.47 -49.03
N SER A 152 5.82 19.45 -48.19
CA SER A 152 6.33 18.11 -48.58
C SER A 152 5.28 17.03 -48.31
N GLU A 153 4.94 16.26 -49.34
CA GLU A 153 3.92 15.19 -49.35
C GLU A 153 4.29 13.96 -48.49
N GLY A 154 5.05 14.15 -47.41
CA GLY A 154 5.54 13.09 -46.54
C GLY A 154 5.20 13.35 -45.08
N LEU A 155 5.10 12.26 -44.30
CA LEU A 155 5.02 12.29 -42.84
C LEU A 155 6.31 12.90 -42.26
N ASN A 156 6.38 14.23 -42.18
CA ASN A 156 7.55 14.94 -41.69
C ASN A 156 7.52 15.03 -40.15
N LEU A 157 7.87 13.94 -39.48
CA LEU A 157 8.05 13.91 -38.03
C LEU A 157 9.34 14.65 -37.65
N SER A 158 9.20 15.85 -37.07
CA SER A 158 10.34 16.60 -36.54
C SER A 158 11.12 15.77 -35.50
N THR A 159 12.45 15.86 -35.55
CA THR A 159 13.36 15.23 -34.57
C THR A 159 12.99 15.61 -33.13
N SER A 160 12.56 16.85 -32.90
CA SER A 160 12.13 17.29 -31.56
C SER A 160 10.90 16.52 -31.07
N THR A 161 9.96 16.19 -31.96
CA THR A 161 8.78 15.39 -31.63
C THR A 161 9.13 13.97 -31.26
N TRP A 162 10.05 13.36 -32.02
CA TRP A 162 10.57 12.04 -31.71
C TRP A 162 11.25 11.98 -30.33
N ILE A 163 12.10 12.97 -30.01
CA ILE A 163 12.78 13.04 -28.72
C ILE A 163 11.78 13.19 -27.58
N VAL A 164 10.85 14.14 -27.67
CA VAL A 164 9.86 14.37 -26.60
C VAL A 164 8.95 13.15 -26.41
N SER A 165 8.41 12.60 -27.49
CA SER A 165 7.53 11.42 -27.39
C SER A 165 8.24 10.19 -26.83
N SER A 166 9.44 9.88 -27.33
CA SER A 166 10.21 8.74 -26.84
C SER A 166 10.57 8.89 -25.37
N SER A 167 10.91 10.11 -24.92
CA SER A 167 11.19 10.40 -23.52
C SER A 167 9.96 10.18 -22.61
N LEU A 168 8.77 10.58 -23.06
CA LEU A 168 7.51 10.35 -22.34
C LEU A 168 7.20 8.86 -22.23
N VAL A 169 7.31 8.12 -23.35
CA VAL A 169 7.08 6.67 -23.36
C VAL A 169 8.08 5.96 -22.45
N ALA A 170 9.37 6.26 -22.57
CA ALA A 170 10.42 5.68 -21.75
C ALA A 170 10.20 5.97 -20.26
N THR A 171 9.86 7.22 -19.90
CA THR A 171 9.57 7.62 -18.52
C THR A 171 8.38 6.85 -17.97
N GLY A 172 7.30 6.69 -18.75
CA GLY A 172 6.13 5.91 -18.33
C GLY A 172 6.45 4.43 -18.10
N LEU A 173 7.23 3.82 -18.99
CA LEU A 173 7.68 2.44 -18.83
C LEU A 173 8.60 2.28 -17.61
N PHE A 174 9.49 3.24 -17.38
CA PHE A 174 10.34 3.27 -16.19
C PHE A 174 9.51 3.34 -14.90
N LEU A 175 8.54 4.26 -14.83
CA LEU A 175 7.62 4.36 -13.70
C LEU A 175 6.80 3.07 -13.49
N ARG A 176 6.41 2.39 -14.57
CA ARG A 176 5.72 1.09 -14.49
C ARG A 176 6.59 0.02 -13.84
N SER A 177 7.90 0.02 -14.07
CA SER A 177 8.84 -0.91 -13.42
C SER A 177 8.99 -0.67 -11.91
N LEU A 178 8.83 0.59 -11.48
CA LEU A 178 8.84 1.01 -10.08
C LEU A 178 7.50 0.78 -9.36
N ARG A 179 6.44 0.43 -10.10
CA ARG A 179 5.10 0.22 -9.56
C ARG A 179 5.05 -0.95 -8.57
N LYS A 180 4.08 -0.87 -7.65
CA LYS A 180 3.60 -1.93 -6.74
C LYS A 180 4.00 -3.34 -7.18
N ARG A 181 4.69 -4.07 -6.30
CA ARG A 181 5.05 -5.48 -6.51
C ARG A 181 4.33 -6.36 -5.49
N THR A 182 3.58 -7.34 -5.99
CA THR A 182 3.00 -8.41 -5.18
C THR A 182 3.91 -9.63 -5.23
N TYR A 183 4.28 -10.13 -4.05
CA TYR A 183 5.08 -11.34 -3.88
C TYR A 183 4.15 -12.45 -3.42
N GLN A 184 3.95 -13.44 -4.29
CA GLN A 184 3.31 -14.70 -3.91
C GLN A 184 4.25 -15.46 -2.98
N LEU A 185 3.73 -15.89 -1.82
CA LEU A 185 4.47 -16.71 -0.88
C LEU A 185 4.46 -18.16 -1.36
N ASN A 186 5.63 -18.78 -1.35
CA ASN A 186 5.87 -20.16 -1.73
C ASN A 186 7.11 -20.69 -0.98
N ASN A 187 7.53 -21.92 -1.24
CA ASN A 187 8.69 -22.51 -0.54
C ASN A 187 10.00 -21.72 -0.73
N ARG A 188 10.11 -20.86 -1.77
CA ARG A 188 11.29 -20.02 -2.03
C ARG A 188 11.12 -18.56 -1.55
N ARG A 189 9.91 -18.19 -1.14
CA ARG A 189 9.52 -16.82 -0.75
C ARG A 189 8.56 -16.92 0.44
N PHE A 190 9.08 -16.76 1.64
CA PHE A 190 8.30 -16.92 2.85
C PHE A 190 8.52 -15.75 3.80
N LEU A 191 7.58 -15.59 4.71
CA LEU A 191 7.69 -14.67 5.82
C LEU A 191 8.44 -15.35 6.96
N LYS A 192 9.36 -14.63 7.58
CA LYS A 192 10.13 -15.10 8.74
C LYS A 192 10.32 -13.95 9.71
N ALA A 193 10.12 -14.22 10.99
CA ALA A 193 10.50 -13.31 12.06
C ALA A 193 12.00 -13.45 12.34
N ILE A 194 12.68 -12.31 12.50
CA ILE A 194 14.10 -12.27 12.85
C ILE A 194 14.23 -11.44 14.13
N PRO A 195 14.93 -11.96 15.16
CA PRO A 195 15.14 -11.20 16.39
C PRO A 195 15.96 -9.94 16.10
N ARG A 196 15.55 -8.83 16.70
CA ARG A 196 16.26 -7.55 16.68
C ARG A 196 17.23 -7.54 17.86
N PHE A 197 18.51 -7.42 17.54
CA PHE A 197 19.58 -7.20 18.53
C PHE A 197 19.68 -5.71 18.89
#